data_AF-A0A3Q2ZFE4-F1
#
_entry.id   AF-A0A3Q2ZFE4-F1
#
_cell.length_a   1.000
_cell.length_b   1.000
_cell.length_c   1.000
_cell.angle_alpha   90.00
_cell.angle_beta   90.00
_cell.angle_gamma   90.00
#
_symmetry.space_group_name_H-M   'P 1'
#
loop_
_entity.id
_entity.type
_entity.pdbx_description
1 polymer ?
#
loop_
_entity_poly.entity_id
_entity_poly.type
_entity_poly.pdbx_seq_one_letter_code
_entity_poly.pdbx_strand_id
1 'polypeptide(L)'
;MGSAWRWQLSRSMRLVLRWCRQQRGGRGGGSRTQISSRLLELWSYSKLLLHSLCYNSLADSDTLLDCVFEPIIWIVDSLTRWFGVAFVCLVVLLTSSVVIIVYLFVIPTIISTYPVHWAAWHLSCGHWLLLMITFHYYKATTTSPGHPPKNKLNTPSVSICKKCVTPKPPRTHHCSICNVCVLKMDHHCPWLNNCVGHFNHRYFFSFCLYMTLGCIYCSISSWEMFLEAYNAVEDLC
;
A
#
# COMPACT_ATOMS: atom_id res chain seq x y z
N MET A 1 -68.61 26.37 60.65
CA MET A 1 -68.74 26.94 59.29
C MET A 1 -67.63 27.96 59.07
N GLY A 2 -66.49 27.59 58.43
CA GLY A 2 -65.35 28.52 58.39
C GLY A 2 -64.07 28.10 57.68
N SER A 3 -64.10 27.24 56.64
CA SER A 3 -62.85 26.80 55.97
C SER A 3 -62.89 26.74 54.44
N ALA A 4 -64.01 27.02 53.77
CA ALA A 4 -64.11 26.95 52.31
C ALA A 4 -63.60 28.21 51.57
N TRP A 5 -63.79 29.41 52.14
CA TRP A 5 -63.49 30.68 51.48
C TRP A 5 -61.98 30.95 51.31
N ARG A 6 -61.14 30.51 52.26
CA ARG A 6 -59.68 30.71 52.22
C ARG A 6 -59.01 29.91 51.08
N TRP A 7 -59.53 28.73 50.77
CA TRP A 7 -59.01 27.90 49.67
C TRP A 7 -59.36 28.47 48.30
N GLN A 8 -60.59 28.97 48.12
CA GLN A 8 -61.01 29.61 46.87
C GLN A 8 -60.23 30.90 46.59
N LEU A 9 -60.05 31.79 47.59
CA LEU A 9 -59.24 33.02 47.44
C LEU A 9 -57.78 32.73 47.05
N SER A 10 -57.16 31.72 47.66
CA SER A 10 -55.77 31.36 47.33
C SER A 10 -55.59 30.80 45.91
N ARG A 11 -56.62 30.15 45.36
CA ARG A 11 -56.62 29.61 43.99
C ARG A 11 -56.85 30.73 42.97
N SER A 12 -57.74 31.68 43.25
CA SER A 12 -57.97 32.88 42.45
C SER A 12 -56.71 33.75 42.39
N MET A 13 -56.04 33.99 43.53
CA MET A 13 -54.80 34.78 43.58
C MET A 13 -53.67 34.11 42.79
N ARG A 14 -53.52 32.79 42.83
CA ARG A 14 -52.51 32.08 42.02
C ARG A 14 -52.78 32.14 40.52
N LEU A 15 -54.05 32.13 40.11
CA LEU A 15 -54.44 32.26 38.70
C LEU A 15 -54.25 33.70 38.21
N VAL A 16 -54.61 34.70 39.02
CA VAL A 16 -54.35 36.13 38.73
C VAL A 16 -52.85 36.42 38.65
N LEU A 17 -52.04 35.87 39.57
CA LEU A 17 -50.57 36.02 39.51
C LEU A 17 -49.95 35.32 38.29
N ARG A 18 -50.47 34.16 37.87
CA ARG A 18 -50.04 33.50 36.61
C ARG A 18 -50.43 34.33 35.39
N TRP A 19 -51.65 34.87 35.36
CA TRP A 19 -52.12 35.72 34.26
C TRP A 19 -51.36 37.05 34.19
N CYS A 20 -51.08 37.69 35.33
CA CYS A 20 -50.24 38.89 35.41
C CYS A 20 -48.78 38.63 35.04
N ARG A 21 -48.21 37.45 35.35
CA ARG A 21 -46.87 37.05 34.86
C ARG A 21 -46.86 36.84 33.34
N GLN A 22 -47.93 36.29 32.79
CA GLN A 22 -48.04 36.01 31.35
C GLN A 22 -48.30 37.29 30.54
N GLN A 23 -48.96 38.30 31.13
CA GLN A 23 -49.13 39.63 30.51
C GLN A 23 -47.92 40.55 30.69
N ARG A 24 -47.13 40.43 31.77
CA ARG A 24 -45.86 41.18 31.94
C ARG A 24 -44.72 40.68 31.04
N GLY A 25 -44.88 39.54 30.37
CA GLY A 25 -43.95 39.05 29.34
C GLY A 25 -44.21 39.61 27.93
N GLY A 26 -45.23 40.46 27.76
CA GLY A 26 -45.63 40.99 26.47
C GLY A 26 -45.74 42.52 26.47
N ARG A 27 -44.64 43.22 26.20
CA ARG A 27 -44.56 44.42 25.33
C ARG A 27 -43.27 45.21 25.57
N GLY A 28 -42.56 45.48 24.47
CA GLY A 28 -41.68 46.65 24.33
C GLY A 28 -40.21 46.32 24.10
N GLY A 29 -39.79 46.28 22.83
CA GLY A 29 -38.36 46.30 22.45
C GLY A 29 -37.77 45.00 21.92
N GLY A 30 -38.56 44.13 21.27
CA GLY A 30 -38.16 42.74 21.01
C GLY A 30 -37.86 42.32 19.58
N SER A 31 -38.27 43.06 18.53
CA SER A 31 -38.16 42.50 17.15
C SER A 31 -36.70 42.34 16.70
N ARG A 32 -35.90 43.41 16.80
CA ARG A 32 -34.50 43.40 16.33
C ARG A 32 -33.58 42.55 17.23
N THR A 33 -33.84 42.54 18.54
CA THR A 33 -33.11 41.76 19.54
C THR A 33 -33.46 40.28 19.51
N GLN A 34 -34.74 39.92 19.26
CA GLN A 34 -35.17 38.53 19.10
C GLN A 34 -34.70 37.94 17.75
N ILE A 35 -34.76 38.71 16.66
CA ILE A 35 -34.19 38.31 15.36
C ILE A 35 -32.67 38.16 15.47
N SER A 36 -31.98 39.11 16.11
CA SER A 36 -30.55 39.02 16.42
C SER A 36 -30.24 37.75 17.23
N SER A 37 -31.02 37.45 18.28
CA SER A 37 -30.81 36.25 19.10
C SER A 37 -30.98 34.95 18.31
N ARG A 38 -31.97 34.86 17.40
CA ARG A 38 -32.17 33.69 16.53
C ARG A 38 -31.07 33.55 15.48
N LEU A 39 -30.57 34.67 14.94
CA LEU A 39 -29.44 34.66 14.01
C LEU A 39 -28.13 34.26 14.72
N LEU A 40 -27.92 34.71 15.96
CA LEU A 40 -26.81 34.29 16.80
C LEU A 40 -26.89 32.80 17.15
N GLU A 41 -28.09 32.28 17.42
CA GLU A 41 -28.33 30.86 17.68
C GLU A 41 -28.14 29.99 16.42
N LEU A 42 -28.62 30.45 15.26
CA LEU A 42 -28.35 29.81 13.98
C LEU A 42 -26.86 29.85 13.62
N TRP A 43 -26.16 30.94 13.91
CA TRP A 43 -24.72 31.07 13.69
C TRP A 43 -23.93 30.16 14.63
N SER A 44 -24.29 30.10 15.92
CA SER A 44 -23.62 29.22 16.88
C SER A 44 -23.87 27.74 16.55
N TYR A 45 -25.08 27.39 16.15
CA TYR A 45 -25.42 26.03 15.70
C TYR A 45 -24.74 25.68 14.37
N SER A 46 -24.70 26.60 13.41
CA SER A 46 -23.98 26.41 12.15
C SER A 46 -22.47 26.28 12.38
N LYS A 47 -21.89 27.06 13.31
CA LYS A 47 -20.49 26.94 13.72
C LYS A 47 -20.23 25.60 14.40
N LEU A 48 -21.15 25.11 15.23
CA LEU A 48 -21.06 23.80 15.87
C LEU A 48 -21.17 22.66 14.84
N LEU A 49 -22.06 22.78 13.86
CA LEU A 49 -22.19 21.85 12.74
C LEU A 49 -20.93 21.85 11.87
N LEU A 50 -20.40 23.02 11.53
CA LEU A 50 -19.17 23.15 10.76
C LEU A 50 -17.99 22.56 11.54
N HIS A 51 -17.91 22.82 12.84
CA HIS A 51 -16.90 22.23 13.70
C HIS A 51 -17.11 20.71 13.85
N SER A 52 -18.33 20.21 13.88
CA SER A 52 -18.61 18.77 13.95
C SER A 52 -18.38 18.05 12.62
N LEU A 53 -18.52 18.74 11.49
CA LEU A 53 -18.23 18.23 10.15
C LEU A 53 -16.72 18.25 9.85
N CYS A 54 -16.04 19.33 10.23
CA CYS A 54 -14.60 19.50 10.02
C CYS A 54 -13.74 18.86 11.12
N TYR A 55 -14.30 18.64 12.32
CA TYR A 55 -13.65 17.96 13.45
C TYR A 55 -14.35 16.63 13.72
N ASN A 56 -14.38 15.78 12.70
CA ASN A 56 -14.79 14.40 12.85
C ASN A 56 -13.53 13.54 12.80
N SER A 57 -13.38 12.59 13.73
CA SER A 57 -12.30 11.58 13.69
C SER A 57 -12.25 10.78 12.38
N LEU A 58 -13.32 10.85 11.58
CA LEU A 58 -13.46 10.21 10.27
C LEU A 58 -13.13 11.15 9.07
N ALA A 59 -12.97 12.45 9.30
CA ALA A 59 -12.66 13.48 8.29
C ALA A 59 -11.33 14.17 8.62
N ASP A 60 -10.31 13.35 8.86
CA ASP A 60 -8.95 13.82 9.07
C ASP A 60 -8.31 14.27 7.75
N SER A 61 -7.28 15.12 7.82
CA SER A 61 -6.52 15.58 6.66
C SER A 61 -6.03 14.40 5.80
N ASP A 62 -5.65 13.29 6.41
CA ASP A 62 -5.20 12.09 5.70
C ASP A 62 -6.30 11.52 4.79
N THR A 63 -7.55 11.54 5.25
CA THR A 63 -8.69 11.03 4.47
C THR A 63 -9.00 11.94 3.28
N LEU A 64 -8.88 13.26 3.46
CA LEU A 64 -9.05 14.21 2.36
C LEU A 64 -7.96 14.07 1.31
N LEU A 65 -6.70 13.92 1.72
CA LEU A 65 -5.58 13.68 0.80
C LEU A 65 -5.78 12.37 0.03
N ASP A 66 -6.18 11.29 0.70
CA ASP A 66 -6.49 10.01 0.06
C ASP A 66 -7.54 10.18 -1.05
N CYS A 67 -8.63 10.92 -0.79
CA CYS A 67 -9.67 11.19 -1.79
C CYS A 67 -9.18 12.04 -2.96
N VAL A 68 -8.36 13.07 -2.70
CA VAL A 68 -7.81 13.94 -3.74
C VAL A 68 -6.81 13.21 -4.64
N PHE A 69 -5.98 12.34 -4.04
CA PHE A 69 -4.97 11.59 -4.76
C PHE A 69 -5.49 10.29 -5.39
N GLU A 70 -6.70 9.84 -5.07
CA GLU A 70 -7.27 8.59 -5.59
C GLU A 70 -7.19 8.45 -7.12
N PRO A 71 -7.52 9.47 -7.95
CA PRO A 71 -7.36 9.38 -9.40
C PRO A 71 -5.90 9.23 -9.84
N ILE A 72 -4.98 9.90 -9.15
CA ILE A 72 -3.54 9.84 -9.43
C ILE A 72 -3.01 8.45 -9.09
N ILE A 73 -3.39 7.91 -7.93
CA ILE A 73 -3.02 6.56 -7.50
C ILE A 73 -3.52 5.53 -8.51
N TRP A 74 -4.75 5.66 -9.00
CA TRP A 74 -5.29 4.77 -10.03
C TRP A 74 -4.47 4.80 -11.32
N ILE A 75 -4.06 5.99 -11.79
CA ILE A 75 -3.18 6.13 -12.96
C ILE A 75 -1.84 5.43 -12.72
N VAL A 76 -1.20 5.71 -11.59
CA VAL A 76 0.10 5.11 -11.22
C VAL A 76 0.01 3.59 -11.12
N ASP A 77 -1.05 3.07 -10.49
CA ASP A 77 -1.28 1.63 -10.35
C ASP A 77 -1.48 0.96 -11.71
N SER A 78 -2.27 1.60 -12.59
CA SER A 78 -2.51 1.11 -13.94
C SER A 78 -1.24 1.08 -14.79
N LEU A 79 -0.43 2.14 -14.73
CA LEU A 79 0.87 2.21 -15.38
C LEU A 79 1.83 1.15 -14.84
N THR A 80 1.91 1.01 -13.51
CA THR A 80 2.81 0.06 -12.85
C THR A 80 2.48 -1.39 -13.24
N ARG A 81 1.21 -1.72 -13.41
CA ARG A 81 0.78 -3.05 -13.90
C ARG A 81 1.24 -3.33 -15.33
N TRP A 82 1.16 -2.33 -16.21
CA TRP A 82 1.66 -2.44 -17.59
C TRP A 82 3.19 -2.57 -17.64
N PHE A 83 3.88 -1.72 -16.88
CA PHE A 83 5.33 -1.81 -16.75
C PHE A 83 5.77 -3.16 -16.17
N GLY A 84 4.98 -3.76 -15.28
CA GLY A 84 5.27 -5.09 -14.75
C GLY A 84 5.42 -6.15 -15.82
N VAL A 85 4.52 -6.19 -16.81
CA VAL A 85 4.62 -7.13 -17.95
C VAL A 85 5.87 -6.83 -18.77
N ALA A 86 6.14 -5.57 -19.07
CA ALA A 86 7.32 -5.17 -19.84
C ALA A 86 8.63 -5.56 -19.12
N PHE A 87 8.71 -5.37 -17.80
CA PHE A 87 9.89 -5.74 -17.02
C PHE A 87 10.08 -7.25 -16.93
N VAL A 88 9.02 -8.04 -16.78
CA VAL A 88 9.14 -9.51 -16.82
C VAL A 88 9.63 -9.97 -18.20
N CYS A 89 9.07 -9.42 -19.29
CA CYS A 89 9.57 -9.71 -20.64
C CYS A 89 11.04 -9.32 -20.79
N LEU A 90 11.44 -8.15 -20.29
CA LEU A 90 12.83 -7.71 -20.30
C LEU A 90 13.75 -8.68 -19.56
N VAL A 91 13.40 -9.11 -18.35
CA VAL A 91 14.20 -10.06 -17.58
C VAL A 91 14.31 -11.41 -18.29
N VAL A 92 13.22 -11.91 -18.88
CA VAL A 92 13.24 -13.15 -19.67
C VAL A 92 14.14 -13.00 -20.90
N LEU A 93 14.08 -11.87 -21.61
CA LEU A 93 14.95 -11.61 -22.76
C LEU A 93 16.43 -11.51 -22.36
N LEU A 94 16.75 -10.78 -21.29
CA LEU A 94 18.12 -10.64 -20.79
C LEU A 94 18.69 -11.97 -20.29
N THR A 95 17.90 -12.76 -19.56
CA THR A 95 18.35 -14.08 -19.11
C THR A 95 18.53 -15.04 -20.28
N SER A 96 17.62 -15.01 -21.26
CA SER A 96 17.74 -15.82 -22.48
C SER A 96 18.97 -15.42 -23.31
N SER A 97 19.26 -14.12 -23.44
CA SER A 97 20.46 -13.67 -24.17
C SER A 97 21.75 -14.11 -23.47
N VAL A 98 21.80 -14.05 -22.14
CA VAL A 98 22.94 -14.58 -21.37
C VAL A 98 23.12 -16.08 -21.63
N VAL A 99 22.05 -16.87 -21.59
CA VAL A 99 22.11 -18.30 -21.91
C VAL A 99 22.64 -18.51 -23.33
N ILE A 100 22.10 -17.80 -24.32
CA ILE A 100 22.55 -17.92 -25.71
C ILE A 100 24.03 -17.57 -25.85
N ILE A 101 24.47 -16.45 -25.27
CA ILE A 101 25.87 -16.01 -25.35
C ILE A 101 26.80 -17.02 -24.69
N VAL A 102 26.43 -17.52 -23.50
CA VAL A 102 27.24 -18.49 -22.76
C VAL A 102 27.42 -19.77 -23.57
N TYR A 103 26.35 -20.33 -24.12
CA TYR A 103 26.42 -21.62 -24.81
C TYR A 103 27.00 -21.54 -26.23
N LEU A 104 26.75 -20.46 -26.96
CA LEU A 104 27.23 -20.33 -28.35
C LEU A 104 28.64 -19.76 -28.47
N PHE A 105 29.07 -18.90 -27.54
CA PHE A 105 30.35 -18.20 -27.66
C PHE A 105 31.29 -18.51 -26.49
N VAL A 106 30.82 -18.35 -25.24
CA VAL A 106 31.71 -18.44 -24.07
C VAL A 106 32.20 -19.87 -23.84
N ILE A 107 31.33 -20.88 -23.89
CA ILE A 107 31.72 -22.28 -23.66
C ILE A 107 32.76 -22.75 -24.70
N PRO A 108 32.57 -22.55 -26.02
CA PRO A 108 33.60 -22.88 -27.01
C PRO A 108 34.95 -22.21 -26.72
N THR A 109 34.95 -20.91 -26.38
CA THR A 109 36.17 -20.19 -26.01
C THR A 109 36.81 -20.75 -24.75
N ILE A 110 36.03 -21.07 -23.72
CA ILE A 110 36.55 -21.63 -22.48
C ILE A 110 37.24 -22.98 -22.73
N ILE A 111 36.62 -23.84 -23.55
CA ILE A 111 37.17 -25.17 -23.87
C ILE A 111 38.45 -25.05 -24.72
N SER A 112 38.56 -24.05 -25.60
CA SER A 112 39.75 -23.87 -26.44
C SER A 112 40.92 -23.19 -25.73
N THR A 113 40.64 -22.29 -24.78
CA THR A 113 41.65 -21.40 -24.19
C THR A 113 42.15 -21.89 -22.83
N TYR A 114 41.26 -22.46 -22.00
CA TYR A 114 41.59 -22.82 -20.62
C TYR A 114 41.82 -24.31 -20.45
N PRO A 115 42.66 -24.72 -19.47
CA PRO A 115 42.86 -26.13 -19.19
C PRO A 115 41.57 -26.78 -18.66
N VAL A 116 41.45 -28.10 -18.87
CA VAL A 116 40.22 -28.88 -18.63
C VAL A 116 39.63 -28.69 -17.23
N HIS A 117 40.46 -28.56 -16.19
CA HIS A 117 39.99 -28.36 -14.82
C HIS A 117 39.31 -27.00 -14.61
N TRP A 118 39.86 -25.93 -15.19
CA TRP A 118 39.24 -24.60 -15.16
C TRP A 118 37.96 -24.58 -16.00
N ALA A 119 37.97 -25.20 -17.18
CA ALA A 119 36.77 -25.34 -18.00
C ALA A 119 35.65 -26.09 -17.24
N ALA A 120 35.99 -27.21 -16.58
CA ALA A 120 35.03 -27.99 -15.78
C ALA A 120 34.48 -27.19 -14.59
N TRP A 121 35.31 -26.37 -13.94
CA TRP A 121 34.86 -25.46 -12.88
C TRP A 121 33.86 -24.43 -13.40
N HIS A 122 34.16 -23.77 -14.53
CA HIS A 122 33.26 -22.77 -15.11
C HIS A 122 31.93 -23.37 -15.56
N LEU A 123 31.97 -24.55 -16.18
CA LEU A 123 30.77 -25.27 -16.54
C LEU A 123 29.94 -25.61 -15.31
N SER A 124 30.54 -26.21 -14.28
CA SER A 124 29.80 -26.67 -13.10
C SER A 124 29.24 -25.49 -12.28
N CYS A 125 30.08 -24.54 -11.90
CA CYS A 125 29.70 -23.41 -11.05
C CYS A 125 28.77 -22.43 -11.79
N GLY A 126 29.11 -22.07 -13.04
CA GLY A 126 28.31 -21.16 -13.86
C GLY A 126 26.92 -21.71 -14.16
N HIS A 127 26.81 -23.00 -14.53
CA HIS A 127 25.50 -23.61 -14.78
C HIS A 127 24.68 -23.73 -13.50
N TRP A 128 25.31 -24.07 -12.37
CA TRP A 128 24.61 -24.12 -11.09
C TRP A 128 24.01 -22.76 -10.71
N LEU A 129 24.79 -21.68 -10.83
CA LEU A 129 24.30 -20.32 -10.56
C LEU A 129 23.16 -19.94 -11.50
N LEU A 130 23.31 -20.21 -12.80
CA LEU A 130 22.26 -19.95 -13.80
C LEU A 130 20.96 -20.71 -13.48
N LEU A 131 21.04 -21.98 -13.11
CA LEU A 131 19.90 -22.79 -12.70
C LEU A 131 19.24 -22.23 -11.43
N MET A 132 20.03 -21.82 -10.43
CA MET A 132 19.50 -21.22 -9.21
C MET A 132 18.79 -19.89 -9.48
N ILE A 133 19.38 -19.02 -10.31
CA ILE A 133 18.78 -17.74 -10.70
C ILE A 133 17.43 -17.97 -11.39
N THR A 134 17.41 -18.80 -12.44
CA THR A 134 16.21 -19.05 -13.24
C THR A 134 15.11 -19.73 -12.43
N PHE A 135 15.45 -20.73 -11.61
CA PHE A 135 14.50 -21.39 -10.72
C PHE A 135 13.86 -20.43 -9.72
N HIS A 136 14.67 -19.64 -9.00
CA HIS A 136 14.15 -18.74 -7.98
C HIS A 136 13.36 -17.59 -8.59
N TYR A 137 13.77 -17.07 -9.75
CA TYR A 137 12.99 -16.09 -10.50
C TYR A 137 11.62 -16.66 -10.91
N TYR A 138 11.60 -17.83 -11.54
CA TYR A 138 10.35 -18.52 -11.91
C TYR A 138 9.44 -18.77 -10.70
N LYS A 139 10.01 -19.22 -9.57
CA LYS A 139 9.23 -19.42 -8.35
C LYS A 139 8.73 -18.10 -7.76
N ALA A 140 9.50 -17.01 -7.83
CA ALA A 140 9.08 -15.71 -7.32
C ALA A 140 7.93 -15.11 -8.14
N THR A 141 7.94 -15.27 -9.47
CA THR A 141 6.88 -14.78 -10.36
C THR A 141 5.60 -15.62 -10.29
N THR A 142 5.71 -16.95 -10.29
CA THR A 142 4.54 -17.84 -10.38
C THR A 142 3.92 -18.23 -9.03
N THR A 143 4.68 -18.16 -7.94
CA THR A 143 4.14 -18.51 -6.62
C THR A 143 3.24 -17.39 -6.13
N SER A 144 2.01 -17.74 -5.75
CA SER A 144 1.09 -16.79 -5.12
C SER A 144 1.73 -16.19 -3.86
N PRO A 145 1.60 -14.87 -3.62
CA PRO A 145 2.19 -14.22 -2.44
C PRO A 145 1.55 -14.66 -1.11
N GLY A 146 0.35 -15.24 -1.18
CA GLY A 146 -0.46 -15.66 -0.04
C GLY A 146 -1.52 -14.62 0.32
N HIS A 147 -2.76 -15.08 0.45
CA HIS A 147 -3.93 -14.23 0.70
C HIS A 147 -4.64 -14.67 1.99
N PRO A 148 -5.28 -13.75 2.72
CA PRO A 148 -6.01 -14.10 3.94
C PRO A 148 -7.20 -15.01 3.63
N PRO A 149 -7.53 -15.98 4.52
CA PRO A 149 -8.65 -16.89 4.33
C PRO A 149 -9.98 -16.13 4.40
N LYS A 150 -10.87 -16.34 3.44
CA LYS A 150 -12.17 -15.63 3.34
C LYS A 150 -13.17 -15.97 4.45
N ASN A 151 -13.09 -17.18 5.04
CA ASN A 151 -14.16 -17.76 5.88
C ASN A 151 -13.75 -18.11 7.33
N LYS A 152 -12.61 -17.65 7.85
CA LYS A 152 -12.17 -18.00 9.22
C LYS A 152 -12.30 -16.83 10.19
N LEU A 153 -13.45 -16.78 10.89
CA LEU A 153 -13.78 -15.82 11.95
C LEU A 153 -12.79 -15.85 13.15
N ASN A 154 -12.04 -16.95 13.33
CA ASN A 154 -11.14 -17.16 14.47
C ASN A 154 -9.70 -16.71 14.22
N THR A 155 -9.44 -15.96 13.14
CA THR A 155 -8.10 -15.40 12.91
C THR A 155 -7.99 -14.10 13.68
N PRO A 156 -7.03 -13.94 14.62
CA PRO A 156 -6.88 -12.69 15.35
C PRO A 156 -6.61 -11.56 14.35
N SER A 157 -7.58 -10.66 14.18
CA SER A 157 -7.47 -9.54 13.24
C SER A 157 -7.13 -8.27 13.99
N VAL A 158 -6.19 -7.49 13.45
CA VAL A 158 -5.77 -6.21 14.05
C VAL A 158 -6.59 -5.05 13.51
N SER A 159 -7.11 -5.17 12.29
CA SER A 159 -7.91 -4.14 11.62
C SER A 159 -8.75 -4.74 10.48
N ILE A 160 -9.60 -3.93 9.86
CA ILE A 160 -10.37 -4.32 8.65
C ILE A 160 -9.77 -3.61 7.43
N CYS A 161 -9.72 -4.31 6.29
CA CYS A 161 -9.38 -3.66 5.03
C CYS A 161 -10.56 -2.82 4.52
N LYS A 162 -10.36 -1.50 4.36
CA LYS A 162 -11.39 -0.60 3.79
C LYS A 162 -11.80 -1.00 2.36
N LYS A 163 -10.85 -1.49 1.54
CA LYS A 163 -11.08 -1.86 0.12
C LYS A 163 -11.68 -3.25 -0.05
N CYS A 164 -11.14 -4.27 0.63
CA CYS A 164 -11.64 -5.65 0.52
C CYS A 164 -12.80 -5.98 1.47
N VAL A 165 -13.05 -5.13 2.48
CA VAL A 165 -14.07 -5.36 3.52
C VAL A 165 -13.89 -6.70 4.24
N THR A 166 -12.62 -7.08 4.47
CA THR A 166 -12.24 -8.32 5.16
C THR A 166 -11.36 -8.02 6.38
N PRO A 167 -11.47 -8.82 7.46
CA PRO A 167 -10.52 -8.74 8.57
C PRO A 167 -9.08 -8.94 8.07
N LYS A 168 -8.16 -8.07 8.48
CA LYS A 168 -6.73 -8.18 8.20
C LYS A 168 -6.04 -8.95 9.32
N PRO A 169 -5.51 -10.15 9.03
CA PRO A 169 -4.58 -10.80 9.94
C PRO A 169 -3.35 -9.93 10.19
N PRO A 170 -2.57 -10.18 11.25
CA PRO A 170 -1.38 -9.38 11.56
C PRO A 170 -0.43 -9.35 10.36
N ARG A 171 0.18 -8.18 10.12
CA ARG A 171 1.13 -7.94 9.01
C ARG A 171 0.54 -8.10 7.59
N THR A 172 -0.78 -8.09 7.44
CA THR A 172 -1.45 -8.13 6.14
C THR A 172 -1.69 -6.72 5.62
N HIS A 173 -1.26 -6.44 4.39
CA HIS A 173 -1.50 -5.15 3.73
C HIS A 173 -2.29 -5.36 2.44
N HIS A 174 -3.03 -4.33 2.03
CA HIS A 174 -3.74 -4.35 0.76
C HIS A 174 -2.83 -3.77 -0.33
N CYS A 175 -2.61 -4.52 -1.38
CA CYS A 175 -1.94 -4.01 -2.57
C CYS A 175 -2.99 -3.42 -3.52
N SER A 176 -2.93 -2.13 -3.79
CA SER A 176 -3.84 -1.46 -4.72
C SER A 176 -3.64 -1.92 -6.17
N ILE A 177 -2.40 -2.19 -6.56
CA ILE A 177 -2.02 -2.69 -7.90
C ILE A 177 -2.63 -4.07 -8.18
N CYS A 178 -2.52 -5.02 -7.25
CA CYS A 178 -3.12 -6.35 -7.36
C CYS A 178 -4.58 -6.40 -6.91
N ASN A 179 -5.08 -5.31 -6.32
CA ASN A 179 -6.41 -5.17 -5.71
C ASN A 179 -6.78 -6.32 -4.76
N VAL A 180 -5.83 -6.74 -3.92
CA VAL A 180 -6.00 -7.87 -3.00
C VAL A 180 -5.19 -7.68 -1.72
N CYS A 181 -5.67 -8.21 -0.60
CA CYS A 181 -4.88 -8.30 0.63
C CYS A 181 -3.85 -9.43 0.55
N VAL A 182 -2.60 -9.10 0.86
CA VAL A 182 -1.47 -10.03 0.83
C VAL A 182 -0.95 -10.26 2.26
N LEU A 183 -0.79 -11.54 2.62
CA LEU A 183 -0.27 -11.95 3.92
C LEU A 183 1.21 -11.61 4.03
N LYS A 184 1.65 -11.02 5.15
CA LYS A 184 3.04 -10.59 5.38
C LYS A 184 3.59 -9.86 4.14
N MET A 185 2.78 -8.97 3.58
CA MET A 185 3.14 -8.22 2.38
C MET A 185 4.39 -7.41 2.66
N ASP A 186 5.38 -7.55 1.78
CA ASP A 186 6.57 -6.72 1.79
C ASP A 186 6.35 -5.56 0.80
N HIS A 187 6.27 -5.86 -0.49
CA HIS A 187 5.97 -4.88 -1.53
C HIS A 187 5.33 -5.51 -2.77
N HIS A 188 4.83 -4.67 -3.68
CA HIS A 188 4.53 -5.10 -5.05
C HIS A 188 5.78 -4.90 -5.91
N CYS A 189 6.24 -5.95 -6.60
CA CYS A 189 7.46 -5.90 -7.39
C CYS A 189 7.11 -5.90 -8.89
N PRO A 190 7.32 -4.78 -9.61
CA PRO A 190 7.09 -4.74 -11.05
C PRO A 190 7.96 -5.75 -11.82
N TRP A 191 9.19 -6.00 -11.36
CA TRP A 191 10.12 -6.97 -11.96
C TRP A 191 9.64 -8.42 -11.90
N LEU A 192 8.72 -8.74 -10.99
CA LEU A 192 8.08 -10.04 -10.89
C LEU A 192 6.66 -10.06 -11.50
N ASN A 193 6.12 -8.87 -11.79
CA ASN A 193 4.69 -8.65 -12.02
C ASN A 193 3.81 -9.36 -10.96
N ASN A 194 4.28 -9.34 -9.71
CA ASN A 194 3.66 -10.06 -8.59
C ASN A 194 4.00 -9.37 -7.26
N CYS A 195 3.16 -9.53 -6.25
CA CYS A 195 3.50 -9.12 -4.89
C CYS A 195 4.53 -10.06 -4.28
N VAL A 196 5.37 -9.52 -3.40
CA VAL A 196 6.21 -10.29 -2.49
C VAL A 196 5.50 -10.35 -1.15
N GLY A 197 5.14 -11.56 -0.74
CA GLY A 197 4.37 -11.84 0.46
C GLY A 197 4.82 -13.13 1.14
N HIS A 198 4.03 -13.60 2.09
CA HIS A 198 4.38 -14.70 2.99
C HIS A 198 4.91 -15.96 2.27
N PHE A 199 4.29 -16.37 1.16
CA PHE A 199 4.62 -17.65 0.51
C PHE A 199 5.74 -17.58 -0.52
N ASN A 200 6.01 -16.41 -1.11
CA ASN A 200 7.04 -16.25 -2.14
C ASN A 200 8.24 -15.41 -1.70
N HIS A 201 8.23 -14.79 -0.52
CA HIS A 201 9.34 -14.00 0.02
C HIS A 201 10.68 -14.75 0.00
N ARG A 202 10.69 -16.04 0.33
CA ARG A 202 11.92 -16.86 0.28
C ARG A 202 12.51 -16.95 -1.12
N TYR A 203 11.65 -17.07 -2.14
CA TYR A 203 12.08 -17.20 -3.53
C TYR A 203 12.61 -15.87 -4.06
N PHE A 204 11.95 -14.76 -3.71
CA PHE A 204 12.43 -13.43 -4.05
C PHE A 204 13.82 -13.16 -3.45
N PHE A 205 13.98 -13.42 -2.14
CA PHE A 205 15.27 -13.21 -1.48
C PHE A 205 16.38 -14.08 -2.09
N SER A 206 16.12 -15.37 -2.30
CA SER A 206 17.08 -16.27 -2.94
C SER A 206 17.41 -15.84 -4.37
N PHE A 207 16.44 -15.36 -5.14
CA PHE A 207 16.68 -14.79 -6.46
C PHE A 207 17.67 -13.61 -6.39
N CYS A 208 17.45 -12.63 -5.51
CA CYS A 208 18.37 -11.51 -5.34
C CYS A 208 19.77 -11.98 -4.93
N LEU A 209 19.87 -12.92 -3.99
CA LEU A 209 21.16 -13.46 -3.55
C LEU A 209 21.92 -14.14 -4.70
N TYR A 210 21.28 -15.05 -5.44
CA TYR A 210 21.95 -15.76 -6.53
C TYR A 210 22.25 -14.85 -7.72
N MET A 211 21.43 -13.82 -7.97
CA MET A 211 21.75 -12.78 -8.95
C MET A 211 23.03 -12.02 -8.56
N THR A 212 23.15 -11.58 -7.30
CA THR A 212 24.36 -10.92 -6.80
C THR A 212 25.58 -11.82 -6.91
N LEU A 213 25.47 -13.09 -6.50
CA LEU A 213 26.56 -14.06 -6.63
C LEU A 213 26.93 -14.31 -8.09
N GLY A 214 25.94 -14.38 -8.98
CA GLY A 214 26.15 -14.49 -10.42
C GLY A 214 26.91 -13.30 -11.00
N CYS A 215 26.55 -12.08 -10.62
CA CYS A 215 27.27 -10.87 -11.04
C CYS A 215 28.72 -10.90 -10.55
N ILE A 216 28.95 -11.21 -9.27
CA ILE A 216 30.31 -11.32 -8.71
C ILE A 216 31.12 -12.39 -9.45
N TYR A 217 30.52 -13.56 -9.68
CA TYR A 217 31.15 -14.65 -10.43
C TYR A 217 31.55 -14.21 -11.84
N CYS A 218 30.63 -13.59 -12.58
CA CYS A 218 30.92 -13.07 -13.92
C CYS A 218 32.07 -12.07 -13.88
N SER A 219 32.01 -11.05 -13.00
CA SER A 219 33.05 -10.01 -12.90
C SER A 219 34.43 -10.57 -12.60
N ILE A 220 34.53 -11.56 -11.70
CA ILE A 220 35.83 -12.19 -11.37
C ILE A 220 36.29 -13.07 -12.54
N SER A 221 35.40 -13.90 -13.10
CA SER A 221 35.75 -14.84 -14.17
C SER A 221 36.16 -14.16 -15.47
N SER A 222 35.60 -12.99 -15.78
CA SER A 222 35.89 -12.24 -16.99
C SER A 222 37.01 -11.21 -16.83
N TRP A 223 37.63 -11.12 -15.65
CA TRP A 223 38.60 -10.07 -15.34
C TRP A 223 39.82 -10.10 -16.26
N GLU A 224 40.44 -11.27 -16.44
CA GLU A 224 41.62 -11.43 -17.31
C GLU A 224 41.28 -11.10 -18.78
N MET A 225 40.17 -11.65 -19.29
CA MET A 225 39.70 -11.35 -20.64
C MET A 225 39.41 -9.85 -20.85
N PHE A 226 38.89 -9.19 -19.81
CA PHE A 226 38.64 -7.76 -19.84
C PHE A 226 39.95 -6.97 -19.90
N LEU A 227 40.94 -7.31 -19.08
CA LEU A 227 42.25 -6.65 -19.09
C LEU A 227 42.99 -6.84 -20.42
N GLU A 228 42.98 -8.05 -20.96
CA GLU A 228 43.57 -8.35 -22.28
C GLU A 228 42.92 -7.51 -23.38
N ALA A 229 41.58 -7.46 -23.40
CA ALA A 229 40.85 -6.64 -24.37
C ALA A 229 41.10 -5.14 -24.18
N TYR A 230 41.18 -4.66 -22.93
CA TYR A 230 41.46 -3.26 -22.62
C TYR A 230 42.85 -2.84 -23.10
N ASN A 231 43.88 -3.61 -22.77
CA ASN A 231 45.27 -3.32 -23.18
C ASN A 231 45.41 -3.35 -24.71
N ALA A 232 44.77 -4.30 -25.39
CA ALA A 232 44.81 -4.38 -26.85
C ALA A 232 44.18 -3.16 -27.53
N VAL A 233 43.20 -2.50 -26.90
CA VAL A 233 42.61 -1.25 -27.40
C VAL A 233 43.51 -0.07 -27.10
N GLU A 234 44.16 -0.03 -25.93
CA GLU A 234 45.08 1.03 -25.56
C GLU A 234 46.32 1.05 -26.48
N ASP A 235 46.85 -0.12 -26.86
CA ASP A 235 47.98 -0.25 -27.78
C ASP A 235 47.66 0.21 -29.23
N LEU A 236 46.37 0.37 -29.59
CA LEU A 236 45.92 0.83 -30.92
C LEU A 236 45.73 2.35 -31.00
N CYS A 237 45.72 3.06 -29.88
CA CYS A 237 45.53 4.51 -29.78
C CYS A 237 46.87 5.26 -29.70
#